data_AF-A0A4Q2L5K6-F1
#
_entry.id   AF-A0A4Q2L5K6-F1
#
_cell.length_a   1.000
_cell.length_b   1.000
_cell.length_c   1.000
_cell.angle_alpha   90.00
_cell.angle_beta   90.00
_cell.angle_gamma   90.00
#
_symmetry.space_group_name_H-M   'P 1'
#
loop_
_entity.id
_entity.type
_entity.pdbx_description
1 polymer ?
#
loop_
_entity_poly.entity_id
_entity_poly.type
_entity_poly.pdbx_seq_one_letter_code
_entity_poly.pdbx_strand_id
1 'polypeptide(L)'
;MRNPLDGILPDFGAFGMEFTELWQKLVAGLWGIGIILAIVFLIIGIVKMASASTGGNPNEYKTARTQAMWAGISLGVLAALAVIVGAILALFG
;
A
#
# COMPACT_ATOMS: atom_id res chain seq x y z
N MET A 1 -29.88 23.95 -10.85
CA MET A 1 -28.76 24.92 -10.82
C MET A 1 -27.51 24.18 -11.26
N ARG A 2 -26.69 24.73 -12.16
CA ARG A 2 -25.47 24.07 -12.65
C ARG A 2 -24.42 24.06 -11.52
N ASN A 3 -23.80 22.91 -11.26
CA ASN A 3 -22.80 22.77 -10.21
C ASN A 3 -21.62 23.73 -10.51
N PRO A 4 -21.26 24.66 -9.61
CA PRO A 4 -20.15 25.59 -9.85
C PRO A 4 -18.77 24.90 -9.82
N LEU A 5 -18.70 23.64 -9.36
CA LEU A 5 -17.49 22.82 -9.31
C LEU A 5 -17.39 21.83 -10.49
N ASP A 6 -18.33 21.88 -11.42
CA ASP A 6 -18.37 20.96 -12.57
C ASP A 6 -17.15 21.21 -13.48
N GLY A 7 -16.32 20.18 -13.66
CA GLY A 7 -15.08 20.25 -14.45
C GLY A 7 -13.86 20.83 -13.73
N ILE A 8 -13.96 21.15 -12.43
CA ILE A 8 -12.78 21.55 -11.63
C ILE A 8 -12.11 20.28 -11.10
N LEU A 9 -10.93 19.97 -11.65
CA LEU A 9 -10.10 18.86 -11.22
C LEU A 9 -9.00 19.32 -10.25
N PRO A 10 -8.54 18.46 -9.33
CA PRO A 10 -7.36 18.74 -8.53
C PRO A 10 -6.13 18.94 -9.45
N ASP A 11 -5.57 20.15 -9.47
CA ASP A 11 -4.33 20.48 -10.17
C ASP A 11 -3.22 20.82 -9.18
N PHE A 12 -2.24 19.92 -9.03
CA PHE A 12 -1.09 20.13 -8.16
C PHE A 12 0.00 21.02 -8.80
N GLY A 13 -0.10 21.28 -10.11
CA GLY A 13 0.77 22.21 -10.84
C GLY A 13 0.50 23.68 -10.50
N ALA A 14 -0.67 23.98 -9.91
CA ALA A 14 -1.03 25.33 -9.46
C ALA A 14 -0.04 25.94 -8.43
N PHE A 15 0.72 25.09 -7.74
CA PHE A 15 1.71 25.49 -6.74
C PHE A 15 3.16 25.55 -7.27
N GLY A 16 3.36 25.30 -8.57
CA GLY A 16 4.66 25.34 -9.23
C GLY A 16 5.41 24.00 -9.31
N MET A 17 6.48 23.99 -10.11
CA MET A 17 7.25 22.78 -10.44
C MET A 17 8.03 22.23 -9.24
N GLU A 18 8.68 23.10 -8.46
CA GLU A 18 9.48 22.68 -7.29
C GLU A 18 8.62 22.01 -6.22
N PHE A 19 7.43 22.55 -5.95
CA PHE A 19 6.48 21.93 -5.03
C PHE A 19 6.04 20.56 -5.55
N THR A 20 5.72 20.46 -6.84
CA THR A 20 5.30 19.22 -7.48
C THR A 20 6.35 18.12 -7.33
N GLU A 21 7.62 18.45 -7.62
CA GLU A 21 8.72 17.51 -7.49
C GLU A 21 8.96 17.09 -6.03
N LEU A 22 8.84 18.02 -5.07
CA LEU A 22 9.06 17.74 -3.66
C LEU A 22 8.04 16.72 -3.12
N TRP A 23 6.74 16.97 -3.28
CA TRP A 23 5.73 16.05 -2.72
C TRP A 23 5.78 14.69 -3.40
N GLN A 24 6.06 14.64 -4.71
CA GLN A 24 6.21 13.39 -5.45
C GLN A 24 7.35 12.54 -4.89
N LYS A 25 8.52 13.15 -4.62
CA LYS A 25 9.67 12.48 -3.99
C LYS A 25 9.31 11.94 -2.60
N LEU A 26 8.62 12.73 -1.78
CA LEU A 26 8.21 12.30 -0.43
C LEU A 26 7.25 11.11 -0.48
N VAL A 27 6.23 11.17 -1.34
CA VAL A 27 5.25 10.08 -1.51
C VAL A 27 5.92 8.82 -2.07
N ALA A 28 6.80 8.96 -3.07
CA ALA A 28 7.54 7.83 -3.63
C ALA A 28 8.45 7.17 -2.57
N GLY A 29 9.13 7.97 -1.76
CA GLY A 29 9.95 7.47 -0.65
C GLY A 29 9.13 6.74 0.40
N LEU A 30 8.03 7.33 0.86
CA LEU A 30 7.13 6.72 1.84
C LEU A 30 6.52 5.41 1.32
N TRP A 31 6.12 5.38 0.06
CA TRP A 31 5.55 4.20 -0.57
C TRP A 31 6.58 3.05 -0.66
N GLY A 32 7.81 3.36 -1.07
CA GLY A 32 8.91 2.39 -1.09
C GLY A 32 9.21 1.82 0.30
N ILE A 33 9.23 2.66 1.35
CA ILE A 33 9.38 2.22 2.74
C ILE A 33 8.23 1.27 3.15
N GLY A 34 6.99 1.60 2.78
CA GLY A 34 5.84 0.74 3.04
C GLY A 34 5.97 -0.66 2.43
N ILE A 35 6.46 -0.74 1.18
CA ILE A 35 6.72 -2.02 0.50
C ILE A 35 7.78 -2.82 1.26
N ILE A 36 8.90 -2.20 1.64
CA ILE A 36 9.98 -2.86 2.38
C ILE A 36 9.47 -3.42 3.71
N LEU A 37 8.69 -2.64 4.47
CA LEU A 37 8.11 -3.09 5.73
C LEU A 37 7.14 -4.28 5.53
N ALA A 38 6.30 -4.24 4.50
CA ALA A 38 5.41 -5.34 4.17
C ALA A 38 6.19 -6.64 3.83
N ILE A 39 7.29 -6.53 3.09
CA ILE A 39 8.19 -7.65 2.80
C ILE A 39 8.79 -8.22 4.10
N VAL A 40 9.31 -7.36 4.98
CA VAL A 40 9.89 -7.79 6.26
C VAL A 40 8.85 -8.54 7.10
N PHE A 41 7.63 -8.00 7.22
CA PHE A 41 6.57 -8.67 7.98
C PHE A 41 6.10 -9.98 7.34
N LEU A 42 6.11 -10.07 6.02
CA LEU A 42 5.79 -11.30 5.30
C LEU A 42 6.85 -12.37 5.59
N ILE A 43 8.14 -12.03 5.51
CA ILE A 43 9.25 -12.93 5.86
C ILE A 43 9.08 -13.43 7.30
N ILE A 44 8.88 -12.52 8.26
CA ILE A 44 8.69 -12.88 9.67
C ILE A 44 7.47 -13.80 9.86
N GLY A 45 6.34 -13.49 9.22
CA GLY A 45 5.13 -14.28 9.30
C GLY A 45 5.32 -15.70 8.76
N ILE A 46 5.99 -15.84 7.61
CA ILE A 46 6.30 -17.14 7.00
C ILE A 46 7.22 -17.97 7.91
N VAL A 47 8.29 -17.37 8.43
CA VAL A 47 9.23 -18.06 9.33
C VAL A 47 8.52 -18.54 10.59
N LYS A 48 7.69 -17.68 11.22
CA LYS A 48 6.89 -18.06 12.40
C LYS A 48 5.89 -19.17 12.11
N MET A 49 5.26 -19.13 10.93
CA MET A 49 4.29 -20.14 10.53
C MET A 49 4.98 -21.50 10.31
N ALA A 50 6.16 -21.51 9.69
CA ALA A 50 6.98 -22.70 9.53
C ALA A 50 7.40 -23.29 10.89
N SER A 51 7.90 -22.46 11.81
CA SER A 51 8.29 -22.93 13.14
C SER A 51 7.11 -23.45 13.96
N ALA A 52 5.95 -22.79 13.89
CA ALA A 52 4.75 -23.22 14.61
C ALA A 52 4.16 -24.52 14.06
N SER A 53 4.37 -24.82 12.78
CA SER A 53 3.90 -26.06 12.15
C SER A 53 4.53 -27.33 12.74
N THR A 54 5.75 -27.21 13.28
CA THR A 54 6.46 -28.32 13.93
C THR A 54 6.27 -28.36 15.46
N GLY A 55 5.72 -27.30 16.05
CA GLY A 55 5.65 -27.11 17.51
C GLY A 55 4.43 -27.72 18.21
N GLY A 56 3.49 -28.31 17.46
CA GLY A 56 2.32 -29.00 18.02
C GLY A 56 1.24 -28.10 18.64
N ASN A 57 1.37 -26.77 18.57
CA ASN A 57 0.36 -25.80 19.03
C ASN A 57 -0.43 -25.19 17.85
N PRO A 58 -1.69 -25.63 17.60
CA PRO A 58 -2.49 -25.13 16.47
C PRO A 58 -2.81 -23.63 16.54
N ASN A 59 -2.87 -23.05 17.74
CA ASN A 59 -3.19 -21.62 17.90
C ASN A 59 -2.04 -20.72 17.47
N GLU A 60 -0.80 -21.11 17.73
CA GLU A 60 0.39 -20.39 17.25
C GLU A 60 0.47 -20.41 15.73
N TYR A 61 0.23 -21.57 15.13
CA TYR A 61 0.17 -21.69 13.66
C TYR A 61 -0.91 -20.79 13.05
N LYS A 62 -2.12 -20.78 13.63
CA LYS A 62 -3.22 -19.91 13.17
C LYS A 62 -2.85 -18.43 13.22
N THR A 63 -2.20 -18.01 14.30
CA THR A 63 -1.76 -16.61 14.49
C THR A 63 -0.69 -16.24 13.46
N ALA A 64 0.34 -17.07 13.31
CA ALA A 64 1.42 -16.83 12.35
C ALA A 64 0.92 -16.84 10.90
N ARG A 65 0.02 -17.76 10.55
CA ARG A 65 -0.64 -17.78 9.23
C ARG A 65 -1.43 -16.51 8.96
N THR A 66 -2.17 -16.02 9.96
CA THR A 66 -2.93 -14.77 9.84
C THR A 66 -2.01 -13.58 9.60
N GLN A 67 -0.88 -13.51 10.33
CA GLN A 67 0.14 -12.49 10.11
C GLN A 67 0.72 -12.55 8.68
N ALA A 68 1.14 -13.73 8.22
CA ALA A 68 1.70 -13.92 6.88
C ALA A 68 0.70 -13.54 5.77
N MET A 69 -0.57 -13.93 5.94
CA MET A 69 -1.65 -13.61 5.00
C MET A 69 -1.85 -12.09 4.89
N TRP A 70 -1.97 -11.38 6.01
CA TRP A 70 -2.15 -9.93 5.99
C TRP A 70 -0.92 -9.19 5.45
N ALA A 71 0.30 -9.64 5.78
CA ALA A 71 1.50 -9.06 5.19
C ALA A 71 1.56 -9.25 3.67
N GLY A 72 1.14 -10.42 3.17
CA GLY A 72 1.06 -10.70 1.74
C GLY A 72 0.00 -9.85 1.02
N ILE A 73 -1.19 -9.70 1.62
CA ILE A 73 -2.25 -8.82 1.10
C ILE A 73 -1.75 -7.37 1.06
N SER A 74 -1.14 -6.89 2.14
CA SER A 74 -0.57 -5.54 2.20
C SER A 74 0.49 -5.31 1.11
N LEU A 75 1.39 -6.27 0.90
CA LEU A 75 2.38 -6.18 -0.17
C LEU A 75 1.73 -6.12 -1.55
N GLY A 76 0.74 -6.99 -1.81
CA GLY A 76 0.02 -7.01 -3.09
C GLY A 76 -0.73 -5.71 -3.36
N VAL A 77 -1.42 -5.17 -2.36
CA VAL A 77 -2.15 -3.89 -2.46
C VAL A 77 -1.17 -2.73 -2.64
N LEU A 78 -0.06 -2.70 -1.89
CA LEU A 78 0.97 -1.66 -2.04
C LEU A 78 1.61 -1.71 -3.43
N ALA A 79 1.88 -2.89 -3.99
CA ALA A 79 2.42 -3.04 -5.33
C ALA A 79 1.42 -2.60 -6.41
N ALA A 80 0.12 -2.86 -6.20
CA ALA A 80 -0.95 -2.47 -7.11
C ALA A 80 -1.43 -1.02 -6.94
N LEU A 81 -0.91 -0.29 -5.94
CA LEU A 81 -1.45 1.01 -5.54
C LEU A 81 -1.48 2.03 -6.68
N ALA A 82 -0.44 2.07 -7.51
CA ALA A 82 -0.38 2.95 -8.68
C ALA A 82 -1.51 2.68 -9.69
N VAL A 83 -1.82 1.40 -9.92
CA VAL A 83 -2.92 0.99 -10.83
C VAL A 83 -4.27 1.36 -10.23
N ILE A 84 -4.47 1.11 -8.93
CA ILE A 84 -5.72 1.43 -8.23
C ILE A 84 -6.00 2.93 -8.29
N VAL A 85 -5.01 3.76 -7.94
CA VAL A 85 -5.15 5.22 -7.95
C VAL A 85 -5.39 5.72 -9.38
N GLY A 86 -4.61 5.24 -10.35
CA GLY A 86 -4.78 5.62 -11.77
C GLY A 86 -6.17 5.27 -12.31
N ALA A 87 -6.69 4.09 -11.99
CA ALA A 87 -8.04 3.66 -12.41
C ALA A 87 -9.15 4.52 -11.78
N ILE A 88 -9.03 4.87 -10.50
CA ILE A 88 -10.00 5.76 -9.83
C ILE A 88 -10.00 7.14 -10.49
N LEU A 89 -8.82 7.73 -10.72
CA LEU A 89 -8.71 9.03 -11.38
C LEU A 89 -9.24 9.00 -12.82
N ALA A 90 -9.05 7.90 -13.55
CA ALA A 90 -9.59 7.76 -14.90
C ALA A 90 -11.14 7.63 -14.95
N LEU A 91 -11.76 7.12 -13.90
CA LEU A 91 -13.22 6.95 -13.82
C LEU A 91 -13.95 8.18 -13.31
N PHE A 92 -13.32 8.96 -12.43
CA PHE A 92 -13.97 10.05 -11.69
C PHE A 92 -13.33 11.44 -11.90
N GLY A 93 -12.15 11.50 -12.52
CA GLY A 93 -11.47 12.74 -12.86
C GLY A 93 -11.75 13.21 -14.28
#